data_AF-A0A086QAM4-F1
#
_entry.id   AF-A0A086QAM4-F1
#
_cell.length_a   1.000
_cell.length_b   1.000
_cell.length_c   1.000
_cell.angle_alpha   90.00
_cell.angle_beta   90.00
_cell.angle_gamma   90.00
#
_symmetry.space_group_name_H-M   'P 1'
#
loop_
_entity.id
_entity.type
_entity.pdbx_description
1 polymer ?
#
loop_
_entity_poly.entity_id
_entity_poly.type
_entity_poly.pdbx_seq_one_letter_code
_entity_poly.pdbx_strand_id
1 'polypeptide(L)'
;MPKNLNLWGKYLRLVGRGARRGFKKWQVIPPIPVKAYGREPSAASQTGLYHDEDFNYHTKRTFSMRRTRRKIKPNVFRRTFTSSLLNVTIPNVRVTTSALHAMDDMGGFDAYILRTPPQELRSHMGERMRQVMYYYQDQPAIRDWGLPWKVFLKVASRRDPFYACYRHNLRKQQYEADLRSRVRSFSPYYLPSGHQPHAERQVFHEGAGESPPLNLWWRENRELEEAFRRRLGEAKCFERAFADSSEPLGYTKGRCRGGGGKSGRSVRRRSKTHKYRENRAF
;
A
#
# COMPACT_ATOMS: atom_id res chain seq x y z
N MET A 1 17.99 23.66 -12.69
CA MET A 1 16.64 23.11 -12.42
C MET A 1 15.63 23.84 -13.29
N PRO A 2 14.62 23.19 -13.88
CA PRO A 2 13.61 23.88 -14.67
C PRO A 2 12.89 24.93 -13.81
N LYS A 3 12.77 26.15 -14.33
CA LYS A 3 12.23 27.32 -13.61
C LYS A 3 10.73 27.15 -13.25
N ASN A 4 10.00 26.33 -14.00
CA ASN A 4 8.58 26.04 -13.77
C ASN A 4 8.38 24.61 -13.24
N LEU A 5 8.24 24.48 -11.93
CA LEU A 5 8.00 23.21 -11.22
C LEU A 5 6.77 22.43 -11.77
N ASN A 6 5.75 23.16 -12.24
CA ASN A 6 4.53 22.59 -12.80
C ASN A 6 4.76 21.84 -14.13
N LEU A 7 5.68 22.35 -14.98
CA LEU A 7 6.04 21.70 -16.25
C LEU A 7 6.87 20.44 -16.01
N TRP A 8 7.71 20.44 -14.98
CA TRP A 8 8.54 19.29 -14.65
C TRP A 8 7.73 18.10 -14.10
N GLY A 9 6.69 18.36 -13.30
CA GLY A 9 5.74 17.33 -12.91
C GLY A 9 4.97 16.74 -14.10
N LYS A 10 4.65 17.57 -15.13
CA LYS A 10 4.06 17.10 -16.40
C LYS A 10 5.05 16.22 -17.17
N TYR A 11 6.30 16.63 -17.26
CA TYR A 11 7.37 15.86 -17.92
C TYR A 11 7.58 14.49 -17.27
N LEU A 12 7.73 14.42 -15.93
CA LEU A 12 7.86 13.15 -15.21
C LEU A 12 6.68 12.20 -15.41
N ARG A 13 5.47 12.74 -15.66
CA ARG A 13 4.31 11.94 -16.00
C ARG A 13 4.41 11.33 -17.40
N LEU A 14 5.03 11.99 -18.36
CA LEU A 14 5.16 11.49 -19.74
C LEU A 14 6.28 10.45 -19.89
N VAL A 15 7.42 10.62 -19.20
CA VAL A 15 8.62 9.75 -19.35
C VAL A 15 8.41 8.31 -18.84
N GLY A 16 7.37 8.04 -18.04
CA GLY A 16 6.98 6.69 -17.63
C GLY A 16 7.24 6.36 -16.15
N ARG A 17 6.98 5.11 -15.73
CA ARG A 17 7.05 4.71 -14.31
C ARG A 17 8.47 4.71 -13.73
N GLY A 18 9.47 4.36 -14.55
CA GLY A 18 10.88 4.34 -14.12
C GLY A 18 11.37 5.73 -13.69
N ALA A 19 11.13 6.74 -14.52
CA ALA A 19 11.50 8.12 -14.23
C ALA A 19 10.76 8.74 -13.04
N ARG A 20 9.60 8.20 -12.64
CA ARG A 20 8.88 8.66 -11.43
C ARG A 20 9.48 8.11 -10.13
N ARG A 21 10.35 7.09 -10.22
CA ARG A 21 10.97 6.45 -9.06
C ARG A 21 11.89 7.46 -8.35
N GLY A 22 11.67 7.67 -7.06
CA GLY A 22 12.44 8.63 -6.25
C GLY A 22 11.79 10.01 -6.07
N PHE A 23 10.76 10.35 -6.86
CA PHE A 23 10.02 11.60 -6.70
C PHE A 23 8.89 11.50 -5.67
N LYS A 24 8.63 12.61 -4.99
CA LYS A 24 7.53 12.67 -4.01
C LYS A 24 6.19 12.62 -4.75
N LYS A 25 5.19 11.99 -4.14
CA LYS A 25 3.87 11.78 -4.75
C LYS A 25 3.20 13.09 -5.23
N TRP A 26 3.30 14.18 -4.45
CA TRP A 26 2.74 15.49 -4.83
C TRP A 26 3.41 16.13 -6.05
N GLN A 27 4.68 15.79 -6.35
CA GLN A 27 5.39 16.28 -7.53
C GLN A 27 4.92 15.60 -8.83
N VAL A 28 4.35 14.41 -8.71
CA VAL A 28 3.97 13.56 -9.84
C VAL A 28 2.48 13.65 -10.16
N ILE A 29 1.64 13.99 -9.18
CA ILE A 29 0.19 14.11 -9.37
C ILE A 29 -0.11 15.41 -10.15
N PRO A 30 -1.05 15.40 -11.13
CA PRO A 30 -1.54 16.65 -11.73
C PRO A 30 -2.04 17.62 -10.67
N PRO A 31 -1.59 18.88 -10.65
CA PRO A 31 -2.22 19.89 -9.81
C PRO A 31 -3.66 20.12 -10.30
N ILE A 32 -4.61 20.13 -9.39
CA ILE A 32 -5.98 20.60 -9.63
C ILE A 32 -5.97 22.12 -9.50
N PRO A 33 -6.74 22.86 -10.32
CA PRO A 33 -6.89 24.30 -10.14
C PRO A 33 -7.26 24.62 -8.69
N VAL A 34 -6.48 25.50 -8.08
CA VAL A 34 -6.77 26.06 -6.77
C VAL A 34 -7.87 27.11 -6.93
N LYS A 35 -8.65 27.39 -5.86
CA LYS A 35 -9.39 28.66 -5.78
C LYS A 35 -8.41 29.81 -6.03
N ALA A 36 -8.85 30.94 -6.59
CA ALA A 36 -7.98 32.02 -7.11
C ALA A 36 -6.84 32.48 -6.16
N TYR A 37 -7.00 32.27 -4.84
CA TYR A 37 -5.99 32.57 -3.79
C TYR A 37 -5.66 31.36 -2.90
N GLY A 38 -5.91 30.15 -3.39
CA GLY A 38 -5.76 28.90 -2.67
C GLY A 38 -4.33 28.37 -2.66
N ARG A 39 -3.97 27.66 -1.60
CA ARG A 39 -2.68 26.95 -1.51
C ARG A 39 -2.66 25.74 -2.43
N GLU A 40 -1.47 25.34 -2.88
CA GLU A 40 -1.32 24.05 -3.56
C GLU A 40 -1.78 22.90 -2.66
N PRO A 41 -2.59 21.97 -3.18
CA PRO A 41 -3.10 20.85 -2.39
C PRO A 41 -1.99 19.84 -2.07
N SER A 42 -2.06 19.27 -0.87
CA SER A 42 -1.16 18.23 -0.44
C SER A 42 -1.39 16.91 -1.17
N ALA A 43 -0.38 16.05 -1.19
CA ALA A 43 -0.53 14.71 -1.76
C ALA A 43 -1.62 13.87 -1.06
N ALA A 44 -1.93 14.18 0.20
CA ALA A 44 -2.93 13.47 0.98
C ALA A 44 -4.34 13.83 0.52
N SER A 45 -4.66 15.13 0.43
CA SER A 45 -5.94 15.64 -0.08
C SER A 45 -6.19 15.19 -1.52
N GLN A 46 -5.14 15.19 -2.36
CA GLN A 46 -5.23 14.69 -3.74
C GLN A 46 -5.57 13.20 -3.89
N THR A 47 -5.37 12.40 -2.83
CA THR A 47 -5.59 10.95 -2.87
C THR A 47 -6.62 10.49 -1.82
N GLY A 48 -7.44 11.42 -1.33
CA GLY A 48 -8.59 11.23 -0.45
C GLY A 48 -9.68 12.24 -0.83
N LEU A 49 -10.73 12.37 -0.04
CA LEU A 49 -11.79 13.36 -0.24
C LEU A 49 -11.79 14.31 0.96
N TYR A 50 -11.33 15.54 0.77
CA TYR A 50 -11.03 16.45 1.87
C TYR A 50 -11.93 17.70 1.90
N HIS A 51 -12.70 17.94 0.82
CA HIS A 51 -13.61 19.08 0.69
C HIS A 51 -12.96 20.42 1.10
N ASP A 52 -11.94 20.80 0.32
CA ASP A 52 -11.06 21.97 0.52
C ASP A 52 -10.22 22.01 1.81
N GLU A 53 -10.38 21.05 2.74
CA GLU A 53 -9.49 20.94 3.90
C GLU A 53 -8.10 20.45 3.53
N ASP A 54 -7.08 20.97 4.21
CA ASP A 54 -5.72 20.46 4.07
C ASP A 54 -4.86 20.78 5.31
N PHE A 55 -3.60 20.37 5.28
CA PHE A 55 -2.63 20.76 6.29
C PHE A 55 -2.45 22.27 6.30
N ASN A 56 -2.71 22.87 7.46
CA ASN A 56 -2.45 24.27 7.71
C ASN A 56 -1.21 24.45 8.60
N TYR A 57 -0.68 25.66 8.63
CA TYR A 57 0.41 26.05 9.51
C TYR A 57 -0.02 27.29 10.27
N HIS A 58 0.11 27.23 11.60
CA HIS A 58 -0.16 28.33 12.49
C HIS A 58 1.11 28.67 13.26
N THR A 59 1.39 29.96 13.42
CA THR A 59 2.54 30.42 14.21
C THR A 59 2.03 30.81 15.59
N LYS A 60 2.33 29.96 16.58
CA LYS A 60 2.06 30.29 17.98
C LYS A 60 3.08 31.31 18.45
N ARG A 61 2.62 32.40 19.08
CA ARG A 61 3.46 33.36 19.80
C ARG A 61 3.41 33.03 21.28
N THR A 62 4.56 32.91 21.93
CA THR A 62 4.64 32.78 23.40
C THR A 62 4.61 34.16 24.06
N PHE A 63 4.42 34.19 25.38
CA PHE A 63 4.51 35.41 26.20
C PHE A 63 5.82 36.18 25.96
N SER A 64 6.95 35.46 25.88
CA SER A 64 8.28 35.99 25.53
C SER A 64 8.45 36.40 24.05
N MET A 65 7.35 36.58 23.32
CA MET A 65 7.30 36.94 21.89
C MET A 65 7.97 35.95 20.92
N ARG A 66 8.44 34.78 21.38
CA ARG A 66 9.01 33.76 20.51
C ARG A 66 7.93 33.15 19.62
N ARG A 67 8.25 33.00 18.34
CA ARG A 67 7.35 32.46 17.31
C ARG A 67 7.70 31.00 17.02
N THR A 68 6.74 30.11 17.21
CA THR A 68 6.90 28.67 16.89
C THR A 68 5.85 28.24 15.86
N ARG A 69 6.31 27.77 14.70
CA ARG A 69 5.41 27.26 13.66
C ARG A 69 4.92 25.86 14.03
N ARG A 70 3.61 25.69 14.13
CA ARG A 70 2.94 24.39 14.33
C ARG A 70 2.18 24.00 13.08
N LYS A 71 2.19 22.70 12.79
CA LYS A 71 1.43 22.12 11.68
C LYS A 71 0.08 21.64 12.22
N ILE A 72 -1.00 22.19 11.68
CA ILE A 72 -2.37 21.77 11.95
C ILE A 72 -2.73 20.67 10.95
N LYS A 73 -3.32 19.58 11.44
CA LYS A 73 -3.75 18.45 10.62
C LYS A 73 -5.28 18.41 10.60
N PRO A 74 -5.91 18.16 9.44
CA PRO A 74 -7.34 17.90 9.40
C PRO A 74 -7.67 16.57 10.08
N ASN A 75 -8.92 16.41 10.51
CA ASN A 75 -9.41 15.15 11.08
C ASN A 75 -9.76 14.19 9.95
N VAL A 76 -9.00 13.10 9.81
CA VAL A 76 -9.10 12.18 8.65
C VAL A 76 -9.50 10.79 9.10
N PHE A 77 -10.60 10.29 8.56
CA PHE A 77 -11.11 8.94 8.77
C PHE A 77 -10.90 8.07 7.54
N ARG A 78 -10.97 6.75 7.72
CA ARG A 78 -11.10 5.78 6.63
C ARG A 78 -12.51 5.23 6.65
N ARG A 79 -13.25 5.41 5.55
CA ARG A 79 -14.63 4.94 5.40
C ARG A 79 -14.78 4.20 4.08
N THR A 80 -15.72 3.27 4.06
CA THR A 80 -16.12 2.53 2.86
C THR A 80 -17.41 3.14 2.35
N PHE A 81 -17.47 3.44 1.05
CA PHE A 81 -18.65 4.05 0.42
C PHE A 81 -19.21 3.11 -0.64
N THR A 82 -20.53 2.99 -0.69
CA THR A 82 -21.23 2.27 -1.74
C THR A 82 -21.65 3.28 -2.82
N SER A 83 -21.15 3.10 -4.04
CA SER A 83 -21.51 3.95 -5.18
C SER A 83 -22.45 3.20 -6.10
N SER A 84 -23.64 3.77 -6.31
CA SER A 84 -24.65 3.24 -7.21
C SER A 84 -24.23 3.40 -8.67
N LEU A 85 -23.68 4.57 -9.03
CA LEU A 85 -23.23 4.86 -10.38
C LEU A 85 -22.03 4.02 -10.80
N LEU A 86 -21.07 3.80 -9.89
CA LEU A 86 -19.90 2.97 -10.16
C LEU A 86 -20.16 1.47 -9.97
N ASN A 87 -21.36 1.09 -9.48
CA ASN A 87 -21.77 -0.28 -9.14
C ASN A 87 -20.75 -1.04 -8.26
N VAL A 88 -20.08 -0.31 -7.34
CA VAL A 88 -18.98 -0.86 -6.54
C VAL A 88 -18.97 -0.25 -5.15
N THR A 89 -18.65 -1.07 -4.15
CA THR A 89 -18.26 -0.61 -2.82
C THR A 89 -16.77 -0.25 -2.83
N ILE A 90 -16.46 1.02 -2.54
CA ILE A 90 -15.10 1.56 -2.53
C ILE A 90 -14.57 1.49 -1.09
N PRO A 91 -13.68 0.55 -0.76
CA PRO A 91 -13.18 0.40 0.60
C PRO A 91 -12.11 1.44 0.93
N ASN A 92 -12.02 1.78 2.22
CA ASN A 92 -10.88 2.50 2.81
C ASN A 92 -10.56 3.87 2.18
N VAL A 93 -11.58 4.62 1.77
CA VAL A 93 -11.43 6.00 1.29
C VAL A 93 -11.06 6.89 2.48
N ARG A 94 -10.01 7.70 2.33
CA ARG A 94 -9.65 8.71 3.34
C ARG A 94 -10.52 9.94 3.16
N VAL A 95 -11.28 10.30 4.19
CA VAL A 95 -12.27 11.38 4.16
C VAL A 95 -12.15 12.26 5.41
N THR A 96 -12.35 13.57 5.25
CA THR A 96 -12.41 14.52 6.38
C THR A 96 -13.83 14.68 6.91
N THR A 97 -14.00 15.24 8.11
CA THR A 97 -15.33 15.54 8.66
C THR A 97 -16.12 16.48 7.77
N SER A 98 -15.50 17.55 7.25
CA SER A 98 -16.14 18.47 6.30
C SER A 98 -16.64 17.75 5.05
N ALA A 99 -15.84 16.84 4.48
CA ALA A 99 -16.25 16.07 3.33
C ALA A 99 -17.41 15.10 3.63
N LEU A 100 -17.52 14.57 4.86
CA LEU A 100 -18.67 13.76 5.26
C LEU A 100 -19.93 14.61 5.35
N HIS A 101 -19.87 15.77 6.00
CA HIS A 101 -21.02 16.69 6.07
C HIS A 101 -21.48 17.13 4.67
N ALA A 102 -20.55 17.49 3.78
CA ALA A 102 -20.88 17.84 2.41
C ALA A 102 -21.48 16.66 1.62
N MET A 103 -21.13 15.41 1.95
CA MET A 103 -21.77 14.23 1.36
C MET A 103 -23.21 14.08 1.84
N ASP A 104 -23.46 14.30 3.13
CA ASP A 104 -24.80 14.22 3.72
C ASP A 104 -25.70 15.35 3.16
N ASP A 105 -25.19 16.59 3.10
CA ASP A 105 -25.90 17.76 2.56
C ASP A 105 -26.29 17.58 1.08
N MET A 106 -25.43 16.94 0.29
CA MET A 106 -25.69 16.70 -1.14
C MET A 106 -26.58 15.49 -1.40
N GLY A 107 -26.95 14.71 -0.37
CA GLY A 107 -27.79 13.53 -0.49
C GLY A 107 -27.05 12.25 -0.87
N GLY A 108 -25.74 12.16 -0.59
CA GLY A 108 -24.97 10.93 -0.71
C GLY A 108 -23.65 11.07 -1.49
N PHE A 109 -22.89 9.97 -1.51
CA PHE A 109 -21.54 9.92 -2.09
C PHE A 109 -21.50 10.26 -3.59
N ASP A 110 -22.42 9.69 -4.37
CA ASP A 110 -22.46 9.89 -5.82
C ASP A 110 -22.84 11.33 -6.19
N ALA A 111 -23.87 11.87 -5.51
CA ALA A 111 -24.31 13.24 -5.68
C ALA A 111 -23.20 14.23 -5.30
N TYR A 112 -22.49 13.96 -4.21
CA TYR A 112 -21.32 14.74 -3.78
C TYR A 112 -20.25 14.81 -4.88
N ILE A 113 -19.84 13.69 -5.47
CA ILE A 113 -18.78 13.69 -6.48
C ILE A 113 -19.20 14.45 -7.75
N LEU A 114 -20.45 14.33 -8.17
CA LEU A 114 -20.96 14.97 -9.38
C LEU A 114 -21.18 16.48 -9.20
N ARG A 115 -21.87 16.86 -8.13
CA ARG A 115 -22.33 18.25 -7.90
C ARG A 115 -21.25 19.16 -7.32
N THR A 116 -20.31 18.63 -6.52
CA THR A 116 -19.29 19.46 -5.87
C THR A 116 -18.34 20.06 -6.91
N PRO A 117 -18.15 21.39 -6.97
CA PRO A 117 -17.26 22.00 -7.94
C PRO A 117 -15.80 21.54 -7.74
N PRO A 118 -14.97 21.46 -8.80
CA PRO A 118 -13.59 20.95 -8.69
C PRO A 118 -12.71 21.70 -7.68
N GLN A 119 -13.00 22.98 -7.47
CA GLN A 119 -12.30 23.85 -6.53
C GLN A 119 -12.54 23.44 -5.07
N GLU A 120 -13.73 22.94 -4.75
CA GLU A 120 -14.10 22.47 -3.41
C GLU A 120 -13.77 20.99 -3.23
N LEU A 121 -14.08 20.17 -4.23
CA LEU A 121 -13.74 18.74 -4.18
C LEU A 121 -12.22 18.55 -4.01
N ARG A 122 -11.44 19.38 -4.71
CA ARG A 122 -9.97 19.55 -4.60
C ARG A 122 -9.22 18.23 -4.49
N SER A 123 -9.66 17.20 -5.21
CA SER A 123 -9.13 15.84 -5.14
C SER A 123 -9.01 15.18 -6.51
N HIS A 124 -7.80 14.74 -6.87
CA HIS A 124 -7.55 14.05 -8.14
C HIS A 124 -8.22 12.68 -8.19
N MET A 125 -8.39 12.04 -7.03
CA MET A 125 -9.15 10.81 -6.94
C MET A 125 -10.64 11.06 -7.19
N GLY A 126 -11.20 12.12 -6.58
CA GLY A 126 -12.60 12.53 -6.78
C GLY A 126 -12.89 12.87 -8.23
N GLU A 127 -12.06 13.71 -8.87
CA GLU A 127 -12.23 14.06 -10.29
C GLU A 127 -12.17 12.85 -11.23
N ARG A 128 -11.30 11.88 -10.91
CA ARG A 128 -11.21 10.65 -11.67
C ARG A 128 -12.46 9.80 -11.57
N MET A 129 -13.05 9.72 -10.37
CA MET A 129 -14.34 9.05 -10.16
C MET A 129 -15.43 9.78 -10.94
N ARG A 130 -15.49 11.11 -10.84
CA ARG A 130 -16.44 11.96 -11.56
C ARG A 130 -16.41 11.71 -13.08
N GLN A 131 -15.22 11.68 -13.68
CA GLN A 131 -15.07 11.40 -15.11
C GLN A 131 -15.54 10.01 -15.51
N VAL A 132 -15.41 9.01 -14.63
CA VAL A 132 -15.93 7.66 -14.91
C VAL A 132 -17.45 7.61 -14.71
N MET A 133 -17.98 8.35 -13.73
CA MET A 133 -19.43 8.47 -13.54
C MET A 133 -20.09 9.13 -14.75
N TYR A 134 -19.56 10.25 -15.27
CA TYR A 134 -20.05 10.85 -16.51
C TYR A 134 -19.97 9.89 -17.68
N TYR A 135 -18.86 9.18 -17.82
CA TYR A 135 -18.69 8.17 -18.87
C TYR A 135 -19.75 7.05 -18.81
N TYR A 136 -20.13 6.60 -17.60
CA TYR A 136 -21.20 5.62 -17.42
C TYR A 136 -22.60 6.19 -17.63
N GLN A 137 -22.80 7.49 -17.38
CA GLN A 137 -24.05 8.18 -17.72
C GLN A 137 -24.22 8.28 -19.24
N ASP A 138 -23.15 8.60 -19.96
CA ASP A 138 -23.15 8.67 -21.42
C ASP A 138 -23.31 7.27 -22.06
N GLN A 139 -22.71 6.24 -21.47
CA GLN A 139 -22.65 4.87 -22.00
C GLN A 139 -23.09 3.84 -20.96
N PRO A 140 -24.40 3.68 -20.71
CA PRO A 140 -24.92 2.78 -19.67
C PRO A 140 -24.59 1.30 -19.94
N ALA A 141 -24.55 0.87 -21.20
CA ALA A 141 -24.23 -0.52 -21.58
C ALA A 141 -22.87 -0.99 -21.03
N ILE A 142 -21.91 -0.07 -20.86
CA ILE A 142 -20.55 -0.39 -20.38
C ILE A 142 -20.53 -0.55 -18.87
N ARG A 143 -21.38 0.20 -18.15
CA ARG A 143 -21.59 0.01 -16.72
C ARG A 143 -22.13 -1.40 -16.45
N ASP A 144 -23.04 -1.86 -17.29
CA ASP A 144 -23.73 -3.15 -17.13
C ASP A 144 -22.80 -4.36 -17.33
N TRP A 145 -21.65 -4.17 -17.99
CA TRP A 145 -20.59 -5.21 -18.06
C TRP A 145 -20.00 -5.58 -16.68
N GLY A 146 -20.24 -4.77 -15.63
CA GLY A 146 -19.82 -5.09 -14.27
C GLY A 146 -18.31 -5.09 -14.04
N LEU A 147 -17.54 -4.46 -14.94
CA LEU A 147 -16.09 -4.33 -14.80
C LEU A 147 -15.74 -3.35 -13.66
N PRO A 148 -14.60 -3.55 -12.97
CA PRO A 148 -14.15 -2.58 -11.98
C PRO A 148 -13.95 -1.21 -12.62
N TRP A 149 -14.57 -0.17 -12.05
CA TRP A 149 -14.47 1.22 -12.56
C TRP A 149 -13.02 1.71 -12.77
N LYS A 150 -12.05 1.12 -12.06
CA LYS A 150 -10.62 1.40 -12.22
C LYS A 150 -10.07 1.08 -13.62
N VAL A 151 -10.74 0.21 -14.37
CA VAL A 151 -10.41 -0.11 -15.77
C VAL A 151 -10.54 1.15 -16.63
N PHE A 152 -11.58 1.95 -16.41
CA PHE A 152 -11.91 3.15 -17.19
C PHE A 152 -11.33 4.46 -16.60
N LEU A 153 -10.39 4.36 -15.65
CA LEU A 153 -9.74 5.52 -15.05
C LEU A 153 -8.91 6.37 -16.03
N LYS A 154 -8.44 5.76 -17.12
CA LYS A 154 -7.60 6.43 -18.12
C LYS A 154 -8.45 6.87 -19.29
N VAL A 155 -8.14 8.05 -19.83
CA VAL A 155 -8.76 8.56 -21.06
C VAL A 155 -8.66 7.55 -22.20
N ALA A 156 -7.50 6.94 -22.41
CA ALA A 156 -7.31 5.92 -23.45
C ALA A 156 -8.23 4.69 -23.27
N SER A 157 -8.52 4.29 -22.04
CA SER A 157 -9.42 3.17 -21.74
C SER A 157 -10.89 3.52 -21.95
N ARG A 158 -11.26 4.80 -21.87
CA ARG A 158 -12.61 5.29 -22.19
C ARG A 158 -12.79 5.50 -23.70
N ARG A 159 -11.72 5.87 -24.40
CA ARG A 159 -11.72 6.00 -25.86
C ARG A 159 -11.95 4.66 -26.56
N ASP A 160 -11.37 3.59 -26.01
CA ASP A 160 -11.56 2.22 -26.50
C ASP A 160 -11.91 1.27 -25.34
N PRO A 161 -13.21 1.15 -25.01
CA PRO A 161 -13.66 0.34 -23.89
C PRO A 161 -13.57 -1.17 -24.13
N PHE A 162 -13.75 -1.62 -25.38
CA PHE A 162 -13.65 -3.03 -25.73
C PHE A 162 -12.22 -3.55 -25.53
N TYR A 163 -11.23 -2.80 -26.00
CA TYR A 163 -9.83 -3.15 -25.75
C TYR A 163 -9.48 -3.09 -24.27
N ALA A 164 -10.04 -2.13 -23.51
CA ALA A 164 -9.85 -2.07 -22.06
C ALA A 164 -10.41 -3.31 -21.35
N CYS A 165 -11.59 -3.78 -21.75
CA CYS A 165 -12.23 -5.00 -21.28
C CYS A 165 -11.37 -6.24 -21.62
N TYR A 166 -10.98 -6.39 -22.88
CA TYR A 166 -10.10 -7.48 -23.33
C TYR A 166 -8.81 -7.55 -22.51
N ARG A 167 -8.13 -6.42 -22.33
CA ARG A 167 -6.90 -6.35 -21.52
C ARG A 167 -7.12 -6.69 -20.06
N HIS A 168 -8.27 -6.33 -19.49
CA HIS A 168 -8.60 -6.69 -18.12
C HIS A 168 -8.78 -8.20 -18.00
N ASN A 169 -9.57 -8.81 -18.88
CA ASN A 169 -9.83 -10.24 -18.89
C ASN A 169 -8.56 -11.06 -19.14
N LEU A 170 -7.71 -10.65 -20.08
CA LEU A 170 -6.42 -11.29 -20.32
C LEU A 170 -5.54 -11.31 -19.06
N ARG A 171 -5.45 -10.18 -18.36
CA ARG A 171 -4.68 -10.09 -17.10
C ARG A 171 -5.30 -10.89 -15.97
N LYS A 172 -6.64 -10.95 -15.92
CA LYS A 172 -7.37 -11.75 -14.94
C LYS A 172 -7.07 -13.24 -15.15
N GLN A 173 -7.14 -13.72 -16.39
CA GLN A 173 -6.80 -15.11 -16.75
C GLN A 173 -5.34 -15.45 -16.40
N GLN A 174 -4.39 -14.56 -16.73
CA GLN A 174 -2.98 -14.74 -16.36
C GLN A 174 -2.81 -14.82 -14.83
N TYR A 175 -3.45 -13.91 -14.09
CA TYR A 175 -3.40 -13.92 -12.64
C TYR A 175 -4.02 -15.19 -12.04
N GLU A 176 -5.14 -15.66 -12.58
CA GLU A 176 -5.78 -16.90 -12.15
C GLU A 176 -4.90 -18.12 -12.46
N ALA A 177 -4.21 -18.17 -13.60
CA ALA A 177 -3.25 -19.22 -13.94
C ALA A 177 -2.04 -19.22 -13.00
N ASP A 178 -1.50 -18.04 -12.69
CA ASP A 178 -0.42 -17.87 -11.71
C ASP A 178 -0.87 -18.28 -10.30
N LEU A 179 -2.07 -17.87 -9.90
CA LEU A 179 -2.66 -18.20 -8.61
C LEU A 179 -2.91 -19.70 -8.51
N ARG A 180 -3.47 -20.33 -9.56
CA ARG A 180 -3.65 -21.79 -9.63
C ARG A 180 -2.32 -22.50 -9.50
N SER A 181 -1.27 -22.05 -10.19
CA SER A 181 0.08 -22.63 -10.09
C SER A 181 0.65 -22.52 -8.67
N ARG A 182 0.49 -21.37 -8.02
CA ARG A 182 0.89 -21.17 -6.61
C ARG A 182 0.08 -22.04 -5.67
N VAL A 183 -1.25 -22.03 -5.77
CA VAL A 183 -2.13 -22.86 -4.93
C VAL A 183 -1.83 -24.34 -5.14
N ARG A 184 -1.52 -24.76 -6.38
CA ARG A 184 -1.05 -26.12 -6.69
C ARG A 184 0.11 -26.48 -5.76
N SER A 185 1.16 -25.64 -5.68
CA SER A 185 2.32 -25.91 -4.81
C SER A 185 2.00 -26.00 -3.32
N PHE A 186 0.88 -25.44 -2.86
CA PHE A 186 0.43 -25.51 -1.46
C PHE A 186 -0.69 -26.54 -1.23
N SER A 187 -1.16 -27.22 -2.29
CA SER A 187 -2.21 -28.21 -2.14
C SER A 187 -1.62 -29.52 -1.60
N PRO A 188 -2.28 -30.18 -0.62
CA PRO A 188 -1.80 -31.46 -0.07
C PRO A 188 -1.80 -32.61 -1.09
N TYR A 189 -2.45 -32.41 -2.24
CA TYR A 189 -2.52 -33.35 -3.36
C TYR A 189 -1.62 -32.96 -4.54
N TYR A 190 -0.64 -32.08 -4.33
CA TYR A 190 0.28 -31.69 -5.39
C TYR A 190 1.20 -32.85 -5.79
N LEU A 191 0.90 -33.48 -6.93
CA LEU A 191 1.82 -34.39 -7.61
C LEU A 191 2.97 -33.56 -8.23
N PRO A 192 4.24 -33.79 -7.85
CA PRO A 192 5.38 -33.15 -8.50
C PRO A 192 5.53 -33.61 -9.95
N SER A 193 6.23 -32.81 -10.76
CA SER A 193 6.47 -33.11 -12.19
C SER A 193 7.24 -34.42 -12.38
N GLY A 194 7.00 -35.11 -13.49
CA GLY A 194 7.34 -36.52 -13.77
C GLY A 194 8.79 -37.02 -13.62
N HIS A 195 9.74 -36.20 -13.15
CA HIS A 195 11.04 -36.69 -12.67
C HIS A 195 10.98 -37.34 -11.27
N GLN A 196 9.89 -37.15 -10.53
CA GLN A 196 9.56 -37.93 -9.32
C GLN A 196 8.07 -38.35 -9.42
N PRO A 197 7.77 -39.61 -9.77
CA PRO A 197 6.41 -40.06 -10.03
C PRO A 197 5.57 -40.30 -8.76
N HIS A 198 6.15 -40.15 -7.56
CA HIS A 198 5.47 -40.41 -6.29
C HIS A 198 5.24 -39.09 -5.55
N ALA A 199 3.98 -38.84 -5.17
CA ALA A 199 3.71 -37.89 -4.11
C ALA A 199 4.30 -38.46 -2.80
N GLU A 200 5.21 -37.73 -2.14
CA GLU A 200 5.54 -38.05 -0.75
C GLU A 200 4.28 -37.85 0.08
N ARG A 201 3.57 -38.94 0.36
CA ARG A 201 2.49 -38.94 1.34
C ARG A 201 3.11 -38.68 2.70
N GLN A 202 2.72 -37.59 3.35
CA GLN A 202 2.85 -37.53 4.80
C GLN A 202 1.98 -38.65 5.38
N VAL A 203 2.58 -39.56 6.14
CA VAL A 203 1.86 -40.71 6.71
C VAL A 203 0.96 -40.22 7.84
N PHE A 204 -0.36 -40.30 7.64
CA PHE A 204 -1.35 -40.13 8.68
C PHE A 204 -2.00 -41.49 8.96
N HIS A 205 -1.85 -41.97 10.19
CA HIS A 205 -2.42 -43.24 10.65
C HIS A 205 -3.89 -43.06 11.03
N GLU A 206 -4.77 -42.99 10.04
CA GLU A 206 -6.21 -43.06 10.29
C GLU A 206 -6.62 -44.54 10.48
N GLY A 207 -6.86 -44.95 11.73
CA GLY A 207 -7.44 -46.26 12.06
C GLY A 207 -6.52 -47.29 12.72
N ALA A 208 -5.29 -46.96 13.09
CA ALA A 208 -4.52 -47.81 14.00
C ALA A 208 -5.10 -47.65 15.42
N GLY A 209 -5.51 -48.74 16.06
CA GLY A 209 -6.24 -48.75 17.35
C GLY A 209 -5.53 -48.02 18.50
N GLU A 210 -4.25 -47.69 18.35
CA GLU A 210 -3.53 -46.74 19.19
C GLU A 210 -2.73 -45.80 18.28
N SER A 211 -2.86 -44.49 18.51
CA SER A 211 -1.95 -43.53 17.90
C SER A 211 -0.52 -43.91 18.31
N PRO A 212 0.47 -43.98 17.40
CA PRO A 212 1.84 -44.18 17.82
C PRO A 212 2.17 -43.10 18.86
N PRO A 213 2.80 -43.46 19.99
CA PRO A 213 3.09 -42.49 21.03
C PRO A 213 3.84 -41.32 20.39
N LEU A 214 3.36 -40.10 20.65
CA LEU A 214 3.97 -38.88 20.15
C LEU A 214 5.47 -39.00 20.36
N ASN A 215 6.24 -39.01 19.27
CA ASN A 215 7.70 -39.07 19.35
C ASN A 215 8.20 -37.71 19.84
N LEU A 216 8.17 -37.54 21.17
CA LEU A 216 8.68 -36.40 21.89
C LEU A 216 10.15 -36.67 22.18
N TRP A 217 10.98 -36.80 21.13
CA TRP A 217 12.42 -37.03 21.26
C TRP A 217 13.11 -36.03 22.20
N TRP A 218 12.57 -34.81 22.31
CA TRP A 218 13.05 -33.79 23.25
C TRP A 218 12.69 -34.04 24.71
N ARG A 219 11.83 -35.01 25.03
CA ARG A 219 11.42 -35.40 26.40
C ARG A 219 12.13 -36.64 26.91
N GLU A 220 12.92 -37.31 26.07
CA GLU A 220 13.66 -38.51 26.45
C GLU A 220 14.72 -38.22 27.52
N ASN A 221 15.38 -37.06 27.43
CA ASN A 221 16.38 -36.60 28.39
C ASN A 221 16.12 -35.16 28.80
N ARG A 222 16.38 -34.84 30.08
CA ARG A 222 16.20 -33.49 30.62
C ARG A 222 17.04 -32.44 29.87
N GLU A 223 18.25 -32.81 29.44
CA GLU A 223 19.13 -31.94 28.66
C GLU A 223 18.55 -31.60 27.29
N LEU A 224 17.93 -32.57 26.62
CA LEU A 224 17.24 -32.37 25.34
C LEU A 224 16.00 -31.50 25.52
N GLU A 225 15.31 -31.64 26.64
CA GLU A 225 14.11 -30.85 26.96
C GLU A 225 14.48 -29.38 27.19
N GLU A 226 15.55 -29.14 27.96
CA GLU A 226 16.09 -27.80 28.21
C GLU A 226 16.64 -27.16 26.93
N ALA A 227 17.32 -27.93 26.07
CA ALA A 227 17.78 -27.46 24.76
C ALA A 227 16.63 -27.12 23.81
N PHE A 228 15.55 -27.92 23.81
CA PHE A 228 14.38 -27.67 23.00
C PHE A 228 13.58 -26.45 23.49
N ARG A 229 13.40 -26.30 24.81
CA ARG A 229 12.78 -25.10 25.41
C ARG A 229 13.59 -23.83 25.12
N ARG A 230 14.92 -23.93 25.14
CA ARG A 230 15.83 -22.85 24.72
C ARG A 230 15.62 -22.47 23.25
N ARG A 231 15.61 -23.46 22.35
CA ARG A 231 15.32 -23.27 20.92
C ARG A 231 13.94 -22.68 20.66
N LEU A 232 12.90 -23.07 21.41
CA LEU A 232 11.57 -22.47 21.29
C LEU A 232 11.54 -21.01 21.79
N GLY A 233 12.33 -20.70 22.83
CA GLY A 233 12.57 -19.33 23.28
C GLY A 233 13.26 -18.48 22.19
N GLU A 234 14.22 -19.06 21.49
CA GLU A 234 14.93 -18.44 20.36
C GLU A 234 14.03 -18.29 19.11
N ALA A 235 13.21 -19.31 18.81
CA ALA A 235 12.35 -19.39 17.64
C ALA A 235 11.13 -18.44 17.67
N LYS A 236 10.80 -17.85 18.84
CA LYS A 236 9.83 -16.73 18.92
C LYS A 236 10.29 -15.49 18.13
N CYS A 237 11.52 -15.48 17.63
CA CYS A 237 12.05 -14.47 16.74
C CYS A 237 12.23 -14.97 15.30
N PHE A 238 11.16 -15.45 14.64
CA PHE A 238 11.20 -15.66 13.18
C PHE A 238 11.44 -14.37 12.38
N GLU A 239 11.37 -13.19 13.02
CA GLU A 239 11.81 -11.90 12.46
C GLU A 239 13.23 -11.47 12.91
N ARG A 240 13.95 -12.27 13.71
CA ARG A 240 15.22 -11.86 14.33
C ARG A 240 16.27 -12.97 14.43
N ALA A 241 16.27 -13.95 13.53
CA ALA A 241 17.43 -14.81 13.36
C ALA A 241 18.50 -14.07 12.53
N PHE A 242 19.43 -13.40 13.21
CA PHE A 242 20.72 -13.10 12.60
C PHE A 242 21.49 -14.42 12.52
N ALA A 243 22.07 -14.75 11.36
CA ALA A 243 22.94 -15.89 11.22
C ALA A 243 24.13 -15.75 12.18
N ASP A 244 24.31 -16.73 13.07
CA ASP A 244 25.41 -16.74 14.02
C ASP A 244 26.72 -17.05 13.30
N SER A 245 27.74 -16.25 13.53
CA SER A 245 28.99 -16.28 12.76
C SER A 245 29.95 -17.41 13.18
N SER A 246 29.61 -18.16 14.22
CA SER A 246 30.40 -19.27 14.77
C SER A 246 30.08 -20.63 14.13
N GLU A 247 29.00 -20.75 13.34
CA GLU A 247 28.69 -22.01 12.67
C GLU A 247 29.52 -22.20 11.39
N PRO A 248 30.28 -23.32 11.25
CA PRO A 248 31.21 -23.52 10.14
C PRO A 248 30.55 -23.64 8.76
N LEU A 249 29.23 -23.91 8.71
CA LEU A 249 28.42 -23.99 7.49
C LEU A 249 27.43 -22.82 7.35
N GLY A 250 27.52 -21.80 8.22
CA GLY A 250 26.68 -20.62 8.15
C GLY A 250 26.96 -19.81 6.89
N TYR A 251 25.90 -19.39 6.18
CA TYR A 251 26.01 -18.53 5.00
C TYR A 251 26.66 -17.19 5.38
N THR A 252 27.97 -17.05 5.11
CA THR A 252 28.74 -15.84 5.38
C THR A 252 28.46 -14.80 4.31
N LYS A 253 27.50 -13.91 4.58
CA LYS A 253 27.34 -12.71 3.76
C LYS A 253 28.51 -11.78 4.05
N GLY A 254 29.38 -11.58 3.05
CA GLY A 254 30.58 -10.75 3.12
C GLY A 254 30.35 -9.44 3.87
N ARG A 255 31.37 -9.05 4.66
CA ARG A 255 31.41 -7.88 5.55
C ARG A 255 30.81 -6.63 4.91
N CYS A 256 29.50 -6.47 5.04
CA CYS A 256 28.78 -5.27 4.66
C CYS A 256 28.98 -4.24 5.76
N ARG A 257 30.17 -3.63 5.80
CA ARG A 257 30.31 -2.22 6.17
C ARG A 257 29.54 -1.40 5.14
N GLY A 258 28.22 -1.33 5.26
CA GLY A 258 27.37 -0.68 4.27
C GLY A 258 25.92 -0.63 4.71
N GLY A 259 25.47 0.55 5.12
CA GLY A 259 24.17 0.76 5.73
C GLY A 259 23.00 0.31 4.86
N GLY A 260 22.05 -0.38 5.51
CA GLY A 260 20.69 -0.57 5.03
C GLY A 260 19.92 0.77 4.99
N GLY A 261 20.36 1.67 4.13
CA GLY A 261 19.49 2.71 3.60
C GLY A 261 18.56 2.09 2.56
N LYS A 262 17.30 2.54 2.50
CA LYS A 262 16.38 2.21 1.40
C LYS A 262 17.12 2.38 0.07
N SER A 263 17.02 1.38 -0.80
CA SER A 263 17.68 1.32 -2.10
C SER A 263 17.56 2.65 -2.86
N GLY A 264 18.70 3.23 -3.24
CA GLY A 264 18.78 4.47 -4.03
C GLY A 264 19.15 5.76 -3.29
N ARG A 265 19.68 5.71 -2.06
CA ARG A 265 20.33 6.87 -1.42
C ARG A 265 21.82 6.64 -1.23
N SER A 266 22.65 7.60 -1.65
CA SER A 266 24.06 7.64 -1.28
C SER A 266 24.21 7.70 0.25
N VAL A 267 25.19 6.96 0.76
CA VAL A 267 25.47 6.86 2.21
C VAL A 267 25.84 8.24 2.74
N ARG A 268 24.97 8.84 3.56
CA ARG A 268 25.35 10.06 4.29
C ARG A 268 26.39 9.69 5.34
N ARG A 269 27.56 10.33 5.32
CA ARG A 269 28.50 10.29 6.46
C ARG A 269 27.77 10.80 7.71
N ARG A 270 27.69 9.96 8.74
CA ARG A 270 27.01 10.25 10.01
C ARG A 270 27.78 11.37 10.74
N SER A 271 27.08 12.34 11.32
CA SER A 271 27.71 13.43 12.10
C SER A 271 28.29 12.90 13.41
N LYS A 272 29.48 13.42 13.79
CA LYS A 272 30.31 12.97 14.93
C LYS A 272 29.69 13.17 16.33
N THR A 273 28.46 13.68 16.46
CA THR A 273 27.90 14.19 17.73
C THR A 273 26.88 13.26 18.41
N HIS A 274 26.71 12.02 17.94
CA HIS A 274 25.79 11.09 18.59
C HIS A 274 26.45 10.38 19.79
N LYS A 275 26.47 11.03 20.95
CA LYS A 275 26.83 10.39 22.24
C LYS A 275 25.75 9.35 22.58
N TYR A 276 26.15 8.08 22.69
CA TYR A 276 25.30 7.03 23.25
C TYR A 276 25.15 7.26 24.75
N ARG A 277 23.99 6.93 25.30
CA ARG A 277 23.72 6.98 26.73
C ARG A 277 24.65 5.98 27.41
N GLU A 278 25.63 6.48 28.16
CA GLU A 278 26.31 5.68 29.18
C GLU A 278 25.28 5.31 30.24
N ASN A 279 25.16 4.02 30.51
CA ASN A 279 24.35 3.52 31.61
C ASN A 279 24.95 4.09 32.91
N ARG A 280 24.20 4.92 33.65
CA ARG A 280 24.52 5.19 35.05
C ARG A 280 24.23 3.92 35.83
N ALA A 281 25.26 3.34 36.44
CA ALA A 281 25.09 2.34 37.48
C ALA A 281 24.45 3.02 38.71
N PHE A 282 23.51 2.32 39.34
CA PHE A 282 23.18 2.52 40.75
C PHE A 282 24.24 1.83 41.59
#